data_AF-A0A7R9L7K2-F1
#
_entry.id   AF-A0A7R9L7K2-F1
#
_cell.length_a   1.000
_cell.length_b   1.000
_cell.length_c   1.000
_cell.angle_alpha   90.00
_cell.angle_beta   90.00
_cell.angle_gamma   90.00
#
_symmetry.space_group_name_H-M   'P 1'
#
loop_
_entity.id
_entity.type
_entity.pdbx_description
1 polymer ?
#
loop_
_entity_poly.entity_id
_entity_poly.type
_entity_poly.pdbx_seq_one_letter_code
_entity_poly.pdbx_strand_id
1 'polypeptide(L)'
;MGYFKEQEIPYQFALANAFTICDAYHCSMHTGTDANRSFHLTGTNGAVPTSTAFVNNEWDWIDGDPQNVDVGYTWKTYAERLEEAGVNWICYQNMPDEWGDNMLGAFRTFKKANIASGYPVSSGGAPNSPYNKAAQPLPYKAYDATTDNAKNPLYKGIANTLPGNKPEEFLDAFKNDIKTGKLPQAAAASLKKTMVFMDRAHVYHSL
;
A
#
# COMPACT_ATOMS: atom_id res chain seq x y z
N MET A 1 29.10 -10.93 -10.69
CA MET A 1 27.66 -11.26 -10.59
C MET A 1 27.45 -12.02 -9.30
N GLY A 2 26.71 -11.46 -8.34
CA GLY A 2 26.31 -12.17 -7.12
C GLY A 2 24.94 -12.83 -7.32
N TYR A 3 24.73 -13.99 -6.71
CA TYR A 3 23.43 -14.65 -6.61
C TYR A 3 23.32 -15.32 -5.24
N PHE A 4 22.10 -15.44 -4.72
CA PHE A 4 21.85 -16.13 -3.46
C PHE A 4 21.63 -17.62 -3.68
N LYS A 5 22.08 -18.43 -2.72
CA LYS A 5 21.79 -19.85 -2.61
C LYS A 5 20.68 -20.11 -1.60
N GLU A 6 20.12 -21.31 -1.63
CA GLU A 6 19.06 -21.73 -0.71
C GLU A 6 19.41 -21.52 0.76
N GLN A 7 20.67 -21.74 1.15
CA GLN A 7 21.12 -21.54 2.53
C GLN A 7 21.05 -20.05 2.98
N GLU A 8 21.04 -19.11 2.05
CA GLU A 8 21.02 -17.67 2.33
C GLU A 8 19.59 -17.10 2.38
N ILE A 9 18.66 -17.67 1.61
CA ILE A 9 17.25 -17.27 1.54
C ILE A 9 16.29 -18.48 1.60
N PRO A 10 16.35 -19.28 2.70
CA PRO A 10 15.66 -20.57 2.77
C PRO A 10 14.14 -20.44 2.68
N TYR A 11 13.58 -19.33 3.18
CA TYR A 11 12.13 -19.09 3.12
C TYR A 11 11.65 -18.90 1.67
N GLN A 12 12.36 -18.11 0.87
CA GLN A 12 12.02 -17.83 -0.53
C GLN A 12 12.16 -19.10 -1.39
N PHE A 13 13.18 -19.92 -1.13
CA PHE A 13 13.31 -21.23 -1.79
C PHE A 13 12.18 -22.19 -1.39
N ALA A 14 11.78 -22.21 -0.11
CA ALA A 14 10.64 -23.01 0.33
C ALA A 14 9.33 -22.59 -0.38
N LEU A 15 9.08 -21.28 -0.54
CA LEU A 15 7.94 -20.77 -1.31
C LEU A 15 8.02 -21.17 -2.79
N ALA A 16 9.19 -21.00 -3.40
CA ALA A 16 9.45 -21.38 -4.79
C ALA A 16 9.24 -22.89 -5.05
N ASN A 17 9.57 -23.75 -4.07
CA ASN A 17 9.36 -25.20 -4.16
C ASN A 17 7.90 -25.61 -3.91
N ALA A 18 7.13 -24.81 -3.16
CA ALA A 18 5.75 -25.10 -2.82
C ALA A 18 4.72 -24.56 -3.84
N PHE A 19 5.08 -23.52 -4.61
CA PHE A 19 4.17 -22.82 -5.52
C PHE A 19 4.76 -22.64 -6.93
N THR A 20 3.93 -22.21 -7.88
CA THR A 20 4.36 -21.91 -9.25
C THR A 20 5.27 -20.69 -9.29
N ILE A 21 6.34 -20.79 -10.08
CA ILE A 21 7.27 -19.68 -10.38
C ILE A 21 7.02 -19.20 -11.81
N CYS A 22 7.00 -17.88 -12.00
CA CYS A 22 7.02 -17.24 -13.32
C CYS A 22 8.45 -16.77 -13.63
N ASP A 23 9.27 -17.66 -14.21
CA ASP A 23 10.69 -17.40 -14.50
C ASP A 23 10.94 -16.39 -15.64
N ALA A 24 9.89 -16.01 -16.37
CA ALA A 24 9.90 -14.93 -17.37
C ALA A 24 9.22 -13.62 -16.91
N TYR A 25 9.05 -13.41 -15.60
CA TYR A 25 8.50 -12.18 -15.04
C TYR A 25 9.52 -11.03 -15.07
N HIS A 26 9.13 -9.86 -15.59
CA HIS A 26 9.99 -8.70 -15.76
C HIS A 26 9.32 -7.42 -15.24
N CYS A 27 10.14 -6.45 -14.87
CA CYS A 27 9.67 -5.09 -14.57
C CYS A 27 8.97 -4.48 -15.80
N SER A 28 8.00 -3.61 -15.58
CA SER A 28 7.26 -2.96 -16.67
C SER A 28 8.18 -2.07 -17.53
N MET A 29 9.22 -1.49 -16.93
CA MET A 29 10.21 -0.67 -17.63
C MET A 29 11.55 -0.60 -16.88
N HIS A 30 12.62 -0.32 -17.62
CA HIS A 30 13.99 -0.16 -17.10
C HIS A 30 14.22 1.25 -16.51
N THR A 31 13.45 1.64 -15.49
CA THR A 31 13.53 2.97 -14.84
C THR A 31 13.37 2.89 -13.31
N GLY A 32 13.08 4.03 -12.65
CA GLY A 32 12.93 4.13 -11.19
C GLY A 32 11.82 3.26 -10.58
N THR A 33 11.82 3.22 -9.26
CA THR A 33 10.90 2.40 -8.44
C THR A 33 9.45 2.82 -8.65
N ASP A 34 9.16 4.12 -8.58
CA ASP A 34 7.79 4.64 -8.62
C ASP A 34 7.13 4.43 -9.97
N ALA A 35 7.90 4.61 -11.04
CA ALA A 35 7.44 4.34 -12.38
C ALA A 35 6.98 2.88 -12.49
N ASN A 36 7.77 1.91 -12.01
CA ASN A 36 7.37 0.50 -11.99
C ASN A 36 6.18 0.22 -11.05
N ARG A 37 6.13 0.83 -9.86
CA ARG A 37 4.97 0.71 -8.94
C ARG A 37 3.68 1.24 -9.55
N SER A 38 3.75 2.30 -10.36
CA SER A 38 2.55 2.86 -11.01
C SER A 38 1.94 1.93 -12.06
N PHE A 39 2.75 1.12 -12.75
CA PHE A 39 2.23 0.06 -13.61
C PHE A 39 1.48 -1.00 -12.80
N HIS A 40 2.03 -1.39 -11.65
CA HIS A 40 1.34 -2.33 -10.76
C HIS A 40 -0.01 -1.78 -10.25
N LEU A 41 -0.07 -0.48 -9.94
CA LEU A 41 -1.27 0.16 -9.40
C LEU A 41 -2.28 0.61 -10.47
N THR A 42 -1.85 0.91 -11.69
CA THR A 42 -2.69 1.64 -12.66
C THR A 42 -2.56 1.14 -14.10
N GLY A 43 -1.60 0.26 -14.38
CA GLY A 43 -1.28 -0.23 -15.72
C GLY A 43 -0.48 0.76 -16.59
N THR A 44 -0.03 1.89 -16.05
CA THR A 44 0.71 2.93 -16.79
C THR A 44 1.52 3.82 -15.84
N ASN A 45 2.55 4.50 -16.35
CA ASN A 45 3.27 5.59 -15.69
C ASN A 45 2.80 6.98 -16.18
N GLY A 46 1.53 7.10 -16.53
CA GLY A 46 0.92 8.37 -16.98
C GLY A 46 0.90 8.58 -18.49
N ALA A 47 1.73 7.85 -19.26
CA ALA A 47 1.86 8.06 -20.71
C ALA A 47 0.52 8.03 -21.47
N VAL A 48 -0.37 7.09 -21.12
CA VAL A 48 -1.69 6.95 -21.75
C VAL A 48 -2.69 8.03 -21.27
N PRO A 49 -2.87 8.26 -19.95
CA PRO A 49 -3.88 9.21 -19.47
C PRO A 49 -3.48 10.70 -19.53
N THR A 50 -2.19 11.03 -19.59
CA THR A 50 -1.71 12.43 -19.51
C THR A 50 -0.78 12.83 -20.66
N SER A 51 -0.46 11.92 -21.57
CA SER A 51 0.56 12.10 -22.62
C SER A 51 1.96 12.44 -22.08
N THR A 52 2.19 12.23 -20.78
CA THR A 52 3.48 12.45 -20.11
C THR A 52 3.82 11.21 -19.29
N ALA A 53 5.02 10.67 -19.54
CA ALA A 53 5.55 9.54 -18.81
C ALA A 53 6.55 10.03 -17.75
N PHE A 54 6.40 9.60 -16.50
CA PHE A 54 7.43 9.80 -15.48
C PHE A 54 8.33 8.56 -15.38
N VAL A 55 9.60 8.78 -15.05
CA VAL A 55 10.64 7.71 -15.04
C VAL A 55 11.52 7.76 -13.78
N ASN A 56 11.45 8.86 -13.04
CA ASN A 56 12.08 9.11 -11.74
C ASN A 56 11.14 8.70 -10.60
N ASN A 57 11.67 8.74 -9.38
CA ASN A 57 10.85 8.73 -8.18
C ASN A 57 10.37 10.15 -7.86
N GLU A 58 9.10 10.30 -7.54
CA GLU A 58 8.48 11.57 -7.19
C GLU A 58 7.20 11.35 -6.39
N TRP A 59 6.94 12.25 -5.43
CA TRP A 59 5.80 12.14 -4.52
C TRP A 59 5.77 10.81 -3.74
N ASP A 60 6.95 10.29 -3.41
CA ASP A 60 7.20 9.05 -2.65
C ASP A 60 6.56 9.02 -1.25
N TRP A 61 5.80 10.01 -0.80
CA TRP A 61 5.16 9.97 0.52
C TRP A 61 3.93 10.87 0.57
N ILE A 62 3.00 10.53 1.47
CA ILE A 62 1.86 11.37 1.80
C ILE A 62 2.19 12.19 3.05
N ASP A 63 1.90 13.49 3.00
CA ASP A 63 2.26 14.44 4.07
C ASP A 63 1.12 14.76 5.05
N GLY A 64 -0.12 14.47 4.67
CA GLY A 64 -1.30 14.86 5.44
C GLY A 64 -1.57 16.36 5.47
N ASP A 65 -0.98 17.13 4.55
CA ASP A 65 -1.16 18.59 4.47
C ASP A 65 -2.30 18.95 3.49
N PRO A 66 -3.37 19.63 3.95
CA PRO A 66 -4.43 20.12 3.08
C PRO A 66 -3.96 21.02 1.92
N GLN A 67 -2.81 21.69 2.05
CA GLN A 67 -2.27 22.55 0.99
C GLN A 67 -1.74 21.78 -0.21
N ASN A 68 -1.38 20.50 -0.04
CA ASN A 68 -0.74 19.68 -1.07
C ASN A 68 -1.69 18.67 -1.75
N VAL A 69 -3.00 18.73 -1.46
CA VAL A 69 -4.00 17.78 -1.99
C VAL A 69 -4.15 17.79 -3.50
N ASP A 70 -3.81 18.91 -4.15
CA ASP A 70 -3.87 19.05 -5.60
C ASP A 70 -2.52 18.80 -6.30
N VAL A 71 -1.49 18.37 -5.55
CA VAL A 71 -0.20 17.95 -6.10
C VAL A 71 -0.19 16.43 -6.22
N GLY A 72 0.06 15.89 -7.42
CA GLY A 72 0.17 14.46 -7.65
C GLY A 72 -0.56 13.96 -8.90
N TYR A 73 -0.65 12.64 -9.03
CA TYR A 73 -1.26 11.96 -10.16
C TYR A 73 -2.79 12.05 -10.15
N THR A 74 -3.38 12.10 -11.35
CA THR A 74 -4.83 12.34 -11.57
C THR A 74 -5.57 11.20 -12.24
N TRP A 75 -4.85 10.21 -12.78
CA TRP A 75 -5.49 9.08 -13.43
C TRP A 75 -5.91 8.01 -12.43
N LYS A 76 -6.84 7.17 -12.88
CA LYS A 76 -7.52 6.19 -12.04
C LYS A 76 -6.64 5.00 -11.71
N THR A 77 -6.65 4.60 -10.44
CA THR A 77 -5.95 3.45 -9.87
C THR A 77 -6.76 2.16 -9.91
N TYR A 78 -6.13 1.02 -9.62
CA TYR A 78 -6.78 -0.26 -9.43
C TYR A 78 -7.65 -0.24 -8.16
N ALA A 79 -7.18 0.41 -7.09
CA ALA A 79 -7.95 0.59 -5.86
C ALA A 79 -9.28 1.35 -6.08
N GLU A 80 -9.28 2.43 -6.87
CA GLU A 80 -10.52 3.11 -7.26
C GLU A 80 -11.45 2.20 -8.07
N ARG A 81 -10.91 1.34 -8.96
CA ARG A 81 -11.72 0.37 -9.71
C ARG A 81 -12.31 -0.73 -8.81
N LEU A 82 -11.55 -1.23 -7.83
CA LEU A 82 -12.04 -2.19 -6.85
C LEU A 82 -13.17 -1.60 -6.01
N GLU A 83 -13.02 -0.35 -5.57
CA GLU A 83 -14.04 0.36 -4.81
C GLU A 83 -15.34 0.51 -5.60
N GLU A 84 -15.28 1.00 -6.83
CA GLU A 84 -16.45 1.16 -7.69
C GLU A 84 -17.13 -0.16 -8.04
N ALA A 85 -16.36 -1.24 -8.16
CA ALA A 85 -16.89 -2.58 -8.41
C ALA A 85 -17.51 -3.24 -7.16
N GLY A 86 -17.45 -2.58 -6.00
CA GLY A 86 -17.92 -3.15 -4.73
C GLY A 86 -17.11 -4.36 -4.25
N VAL A 87 -15.88 -4.53 -4.75
CA VAL A 87 -14.97 -5.59 -4.32
C VAL A 87 -14.39 -5.20 -2.96
N ASN A 88 -14.46 -6.08 -1.97
CA ASN A 88 -13.88 -5.76 -0.67
C ASN A 88 -12.34 -5.71 -0.75
N TRP A 89 -11.74 -4.55 -0.45
CA TRP A 89 -10.30 -4.36 -0.52
C TRP A 89 -9.73 -3.48 0.60
N ILE A 90 -8.43 -3.61 0.88
CA ILE A 90 -7.67 -2.80 1.86
C ILE A 90 -6.17 -2.80 1.54
N CYS A 91 -5.46 -1.74 1.93
CA CYS A 91 -3.99 -1.74 1.98
C CYS A 91 -3.54 -1.87 3.44
N TYR A 92 -2.83 -2.94 3.78
CA TYR A 92 -2.27 -3.22 5.10
C TYR A 92 -0.92 -2.52 5.29
N GLN A 93 -0.86 -1.52 6.16
CA GLN A 93 0.36 -0.75 6.42
C GLN A 93 0.33 -0.05 7.78
N ASN A 94 1.52 0.21 8.32
CA ASN A 94 1.71 1.10 9.46
C ASN A 94 2.20 2.45 8.93
N MET A 95 1.35 3.48 8.96
CA MET A 95 1.67 4.75 8.29
C MET A 95 2.94 5.44 8.83
N PRO A 96 3.24 5.42 10.15
CA PRO A 96 4.51 5.91 10.65
C PRO A 96 5.75 5.09 10.21
N ASP A 97 5.60 3.85 9.71
CA ASP A 97 6.70 2.96 9.29
C ASP A 97 6.45 2.32 7.91
N GLU A 98 5.88 3.08 6.97
CA GLU A 98 5.63 2.61 5.59
C GLU A 98 6.69 3.06 4.58
N TRP A 99 7.62 3.93 4.97
CA TRP A 99 8.74 4.43 4.15
C TRP A 99 8.36 5.12 2.84
N GLY A 100 7.08 5.48 2.68
CA GLY A 100 6.61 6.05 1.43
C GLY A 100 6.38 5.03 0.31
N ASP A 101 6.40 3.74 0.64
CA ASP A 101 6.33 2.68 -0.37
C ASP A 101 4.93 2.51 -0.99
N ASN A 102 3.91 3.05 -0.33
CA ASN A 102 2.55 3.04 -0.84
C ASN A 102 2.30 4.22 -1.78
N MET A 103 2.48 3.94 -3.07
CA MET A 103 2.28 4.92 -4.14
C MET A 103 0.83 5.42 -4.29
N LEU A 104 -0.17 4.83 -3.61
CA LEU A 104 -1.51 5.43 -3.57
C LEU A 104 -1.45 6.85 -2.97
N GLY A 105 -0.52 7.12 -2.05
CA GLY A 105 -0.30 8.45 -1.47
C GLY A 105 0.09 9.54 -2.48
N ALA A 106 0.61 9.16 -3.66
CA ALA A 106 0.96 10.09 -4.73
C ALA A 106 -0.24 10.56 -5.56
N PHE A 107 -1.40 9.89 -5.45
CA PHE A 107 -2.59 10.22 -6.23
C PHE A 107 -3.48 11.24 -5.49
N ARG A 108 -3.91 12.28 -6.21
CA ARG A 108 -4.72 13.36 -5.63
C ARG A 108 -6.00 12.85 -4.98
N THR A 109 -6.63 11.82 -5.55
CA THR A 109 -7.82 11.19 -4.96
C THR A 109 -7.57 10.70 -3.54
N PHE A 110 -6.43 10.05 -3.30
CA PHE A 110 -6.07 9.52 -1.98
C PHE A 110 -5.58 10.61 -1.03
N LYS A 111 -4.89 11.65 -1.52
CA LYS A 111 -4.60 12.84 -0.69
C LYS A 111 -5.88 13.52 -0.22
N LYS A 112 -6.87 13.65 -1.08
CA LYS A 112 -8.20 14.19 -0.72
C LYS A 112 -8.94 13.28 0.26
N ALA A 113 -8.90 11.97 0.05
CA ALA A 113 -9.46 10.99 0.99
C ALA A 113 -8.79 11.07 2.38
N ASN A 114 -7.47 11.27 2.40
CA ASN A 114 -6.69 11.43 3.62
C ASN A 114 -7.17 12.63 4.45
N ILE A 115 -7.32 13.80 3.82
CA ILE A 115 -7.84 14.99 4.51
C ILE A 115 -9.31 14.81 4.91
N ALA A 116 -10.15 14.28 4.02
CA ALA A 116 -11.58 14.07 4.26
C ALA A 116 -11.86 13.08 5.41
N SER A 117 -10.92 12.20 5.75
CA SER A 117 -11.05 11.27 6.87
C SER A 117 -11.20 11.96 8.23
N GLY A 118 -10.71 13.21 8.36
CA GLY A 118 -10.57 13.90 9.65
C GLY A 118 -9.45 13.35 10.54
N TYR A 119 -8.72 12.34 10.06
CA TYR A 119 -7.55 11.75 10.70
C TYR A 119 -6.41 11.66 9.67
N PRO A 120 -5.96 12.78 9.11
CA PRO A 120 -4.96 12.74 8.06
C PRO A 120 -3.68 12.09 8.59
N VAL A 121 -3.11 11.20 7.80
CA VAL A 121 -1.85 10.51 8.11
C VAL A 121 -0.74 11.06 7.24
N SER A 122 0.47 11.03 7.78
CA SER A 122 1.71 11.18 7.03
C SER A 122 2.46 9.86 7.02
N SER A 123 3.09 9.51 5.89
CA SER A 123 4.10 8.46 5.84
C SER A 123 5.21 8.71 6.86
N GLY A 124 5.94 7.68 7.23
CA GLY A 124 7.11 7.76 8.10
C GLY A 124 8.11 6.65 7.84
N GLY A 125 9.29 6.79 8.44
CA GLY A 125 10.44 5.90 8.20
C GLY A 125 10.81 5.01 9.38
N ALA A 126 10.04 5.01 10.46
CA ALA A 126 10.28 4.14 11.60
C ALA A 126 9.05 4.13 12.51
N PRO A 127 8.86 3.12 13.36
CA PRO A 127 7.76 3.10 14.31
C PRO A 127 7.66 4.44 15.07
N ASN A 128 6.47 5.04 15.07
CA ASN A 128 6.20 6.34 15.71
C ASN A 128 7.03 7.53 15.19
N SER A 129 7.51 7.48 13.94
CA SER A 129 8.34 8.53 13.34
C SER A 129 7.79 8.99 11.97
N PRO A 130 6.62 9.65 11.93
CA PRO A 130 6.10 10.21 10.69
C PRO A 130 6.97 11.37 10.19
N TYR A 131 7.04 11.54 8.87
CA TYR A 131 7.76 12.62 8.22
C TYR A 131 7.14 13.98 8.54
N ASN A 132 5.81 14.08 8.52
CA ASN A 132 5.07 15.24 9.00
C ASN A 132 4.30 14.93 10.29
N LYS A 133 4.79 15.47 11.41
CA LYS A 133 4.17 15.32 12.74
C LYS A 133 2.92 16.18 12.93
N ALA A 134 2.66 17.14 12.04
CA ALA A 134 1.50 18.02 12.12
C ALA A 134 0.23 17.36 11.55
N ALA A 135 0.35 16.28 10.77
CA ALA A 135 -0.80 15.57 10.21
C ALA A 135 -1.72 15.03 11.31
N GLN A 136 -1.17 14.32 12.30
CA GLN A 136 -1.94 13.76 13.40
C GLN A 136 -1.04 13.48 14.60
N PRO A 137 -1.54 13.62 15.85
CA PRO A 137 -0.82 13.18 17.03
C PRO A 137 -0.60 11.66 17.01
N LEU A 138 0.50 11.22 17.60
CA LEU A 138 0.77 9.79 17.82
C LEU A 138 0.09 9.31 19.11
N PRO A 139 -0.32 8.02 19.18
CA PRO A 139 -0.34 7.07 18.07
C PRO A 139 -1.41 7.46 17.04
N TYR A 140 -1.14 7.20 15.75
CA TYR A 140 -2.16 7.41 14.72
C TYR A 140 -3.38 6.53 14.99
N LYS A 141 -4.57 7.09 14.75
CA LYS A 141 -5.85 6.40 14.79
C LYS A 141 -5.77 5.13 13.93
N ALA A 142 -6.17 4.01 14.51
CA ALA A 142 -6.41 2.78 13.78
C ALA A 142 -7.59 2.96 12.81
N TYR A 143 -7.43 2.49 11.57
CA TYR A 143 -8.52 2.44 10.60
C TYR A 143 -9.70 1.62 11.14
N ASP A 144 -10.91 2.15 10.96
CA ASP A 144 -12.16 1.48 11.27
C ASP A 144 -13.13 1.65 10.09
N ALA A 145 -13.43 0.54 9.42
CA ALA A 145 -14.28 0.50 8.25
C ALA A 145 -15.70 1.04 8.50
N THR A 146 -16.22 0.97 9.72
CA THR A 146 -17.58 1.43 10.04
C THR A 146 -17.65 2.95 10.08
N THR A 147 -16.61 3.59 10.62
CA THR A 147 -16.59 5.04 10.86
C THR A 147 -15.86 5.81 9.77
N ASP A 148 -14.79 5.26 9.21
CA ASP A 148 -13.95 5.96 8.24
C ASP A 148 -14.50 5.89 6.81
N ASN A 149 -15.08 4.75 6.40
CA ASN A 149 -15.60 4.61 5.03
C ASN A 149 -16.80 5.51 4.75
N ALA A 150 -17.58 5.84 5.79
CA ALA A 150 -18.70 6.77 5.67
C ALA A 150 -18.23 8.18 5.28
N LYS A 151 -16.99 8.56 5.60
CA LYS A 151 -16.38 9.82 5.19
C LYS A 151 -15.76 9.72 3.80
N ASN A 152 -14.89 8.73 3.60
CA ASN A 152 -14.32 8.42 2.30
C ASN A 152 -13.80 6.97 2.26
N PRO A 153 -14.39 6.09 1.43
CA PRO A 153 -14.02 4.67 1.44
C PRO A 153 -12.64 4.38 0.83
N LEU A 154 -12.05 5.31 0.06
CA LEU A 154 -10.70 5.17 -0.46
C LEU A 154 -9.63 5.40 0.62
N TYR A 155 -10.00 5.95 1.78
CA TYR A 155 -9.10 6.19 2.90
C TYR A 155 -8.38 4.90 3.33
N LYS A 156 -9.05 3.73 3.27
CA LYS A 156 -8.46 2.42 3.59
C LYS A 156 -7.26 2.01 2.72
N GLY A 157 -7.03 2.71 1.60
CA GLY A 157 -5.82 2.56 0.79
C GLY A 157 -4.60 3.27 1.35
N ILE A 158 -4.77 4.29 2.21
CA ILE A 158 -3.70 5.10 2.78
C ILE A 158 -3.82 5.28 4.30
N ALA A 159 -4.75 4.59 4.96
CA ALA A 159 -4.96 4.71 6.40
C ALA A 159 -3.96 3.87 7.21
N ASN A 160 -3.89 4.10 8.51
CA ASN A 160 -3.14 3.26 9.44
C ASN A 160 -3.91 1.97 9.76
N THR A 161 -3.79 0.98 8.87
CA THR A 161 -4.55 -0.29 8.89
C THR A 161 -3.83 -1.42 9.63
N LEU A 162 -2.53 -1.29 9.85
CA LEU A 162 -1.74 -2.12 10.77
C LEU A 162 -1.28 -1.27 11.96
N PRO A 163 -2.21 -0.87 12.85
CA PRO A 163 -1.86 -0.09 14.03
C PRO A 163 -0.94 -0.91 14.94
N GLY A 164 0.03 -0.24 15.55
CA GLY A 164 1.02 -0.84 16.42
C GLY A 164 2.15 0.14 16.64
N ASN A 165 2.83 0.01 17.77
CA ASN A 165 3.96 0.85 18.13
C ASN A 165 5.29 0.11 17.98
N LYS A 166 5.22 -1.21 17.79
CA LYS A 166 6.38 -2.09 17.64
C LYS A 166 6.19 -3.06 16.46
N PRO A 167 7.29 -3.45 15.78
CA PRO A 167 7.21 -4.33 14.62
C PRO A 167 6.46 -5.66 14.85
N GLU A 168 6.57 -6.24 16.04
CA GLU A 168 5.90 -7.48 16.43
C GLU A 168 4.36 -7.38 16.44
N GLU A 169 3.82 -6.18 16.61
CA GLU A 169 2.38 -5.89 16.70
C GLU A 169 1.76 -5.65 15.32
N PHE A 170 2.56 -5.26 14.31
CA PHE A 170 2.03 -4.80 13.02
C PHE A 170 1.16 -5.84 12.32
N LEU A 171 1.46 -7.12 12.47
CA LEU A 171 0.67 -8.17 11.81
C LEU A 171 -0.56 -8.61 12.61
N ASP A 172 -0.82 -8.05 13.79
CA ASP A 172 -1.91 -8.52 14.65
C ASP A 172 -3.28 -8.20 14.07
N ALA A 173 -3.46 -7.04 13.45
CA ALA A 173 -4.68 -6.70 12.72
C ALA A 173 -4.94 -7.71 11.57
N PHE A 174 -3.92 -7.99 10.77
CA PHE A 174 -4.01 -8.98 9.70
C PHE A 174 -4.32 -10.39 10.24
N LYS A 175 -3.63 -10.85 11.29
CA LYS A 175 -3.91 -12.14 11.95
C LYS A 175 -5.35 -12.19 12.47
N ASN A 176 -5.87 -11.09 12.99
CA ASN A 176 -7.24 -11.03 13.49
C ASN A 176 -8.27 -11.10 12.36
N ASP A 177 -8.00 -10.45 11.22
CA ASP A 177 -8.87 -10.55 10.03
C ASP A 177 -8.93 -11.99 9.50
N ILE A 178 -7.81 -12.72 9.53
CA ILE A 178 -7.79 -14.17 9.22
C ILE A 178 -8.69 -14.92 10.21
N LYS A 179 -8.43 -14.79 11.52
CA LYS A 179 -9.13 -15.54 12.58
C LYS A 179 -10.64 -15.27 12.61
N THR A 180 -11.05 -14.07 12.25
CA THR A 180 -12.45 -13.63 12.28
C THR A 180 -13.16 -13.71 10.93
N GLY A 181 -12.49 -14.23 9.89
CA GLY A 181 -13.06 -14.39 8.55
C GLY A 181 -13.29 -13.07 7.79
N LYS A 182 -12.65 -11.99 8.22
CA LYS A 182 -12.80 -10.63 7.69
C LYS A 182 -11.81 -10.26 6.58
N LEU A 183 -10.99 -11.22 6.13
CA LEU A 183 -10.04 -10.97 5.04
C LEU A 183 -10.74 -10.34 3.82
N PRO A 184 -10.13 -9.29 3.21
CA PRO A 184 -10.62 -8.69 1.98
C PRO A 184 -10.56 -9.70 0.82
N GLN A 185 -11.32 -9.41 -0.24
CA GLN A 185 -11.18 -10.15 -1.51
C GLN A 185 -9.86 -9.79 -2.19
N ALA A 186 -9.44 -8.53 -2.13
CA ALA A 186 -8.15 -8.06 -2.60
C ALA A 186 -7.44 -7.25 -1.52
N ALA A 187 -6.21 -7.60 -1.16
CA ALA A 187 -5.39 -6.83 -0.24
C ALA A 187 -4.15 -6.29 -0.97
N ALA A 188 -3.63 -5.17 -0.52
CA ALA A 188 -2.21 -4.83 -0.65
C ALA A 188 -1.57 -4.84 0.74
N ALA A 189 -0.27 -5.05 0.85
CA ALA A 189 0.48 -4.85 2.09
C ALA A 189 1.72 -4.02 1.80
N SER A 190 1.89 -2.89 2.49
CA SER A 190 3.09 -2.06 2.46
C SER A 190 3.86 -2.26 3.77
N LEU A 191 4.93 -3.06 3.71
CA LEU A 191 5.80 -3.35 4.84
C LEU A 191 7.26 -3.22 4.40
N LYS A 192 8.01 -2.31 5.05
CA LYS A 192 9.47 -2.17 4.93
C LYS A 192 9.99 -2.39 3.49
N LYS A 193 9.64 -1.52 2.54
CA LYS A 193 10.11 -1.54 1.14
C LYS A 193 9.46 -2.53 0.19
N THR A 194 8.42 -3.24 0.61
CA THR A 194 7.68 -4.16 -0.27
C THR A 194 6.19 -3.87 -0.24
N MET A 195 5.61 -3.64 -1.43
CA MET A 195 4.16 -3.66 -1.64
C MET A 195 3.75 -4.99 -2.29
N VAL A 196 2.89 -5.77 -1.64
CA VAL A 196 2.41 -7.07 -2.15
C VAL A 196 0.90 -7.05 -2.24
N PHE A 197 0.32 -7.34 -3.41
CA PHE A 197 -1.11 -7.60 -3.53
C PHE A 197 -1.44 -9.08 -3.32
N MET A 198 -2.45 -9.37 -2.51
CA MET A 198 -2.96 -10.71 -2.22
C MET A 198 -4.43 -10.80 -2.65
N ASP A 199 -4.77 -11.76 -3.50
CA ASP A 199 -6.17 -12.11 -3.80
C ASP A 199 -6.59 -13.31 -2.92
N ARG A 200 -7.79 -13.22 -2.34
CA ARG A 200 -8.39 -14.23 -1.45
C ARG A 200 -8.55 -15.60 -2.11
N ALA A 201 -8.48 -15.69 -3.44
CA ALA A 201 -8.57 -16.95 -4.18
C ALA A 201 -7.53 -18.03 -3.75
N HIS A 202 -6.45 -17.66 -3.04
CA HIS A 202 -5.37 -18.59 -2.69
C HIS A 202 -5.24 -18.93 -1.19
N VAL A 203 -6.04 -18.33 -0.30
CA VAL A 203 -5.84 -18.47 1.17
C VAL A 203 -6.57 -19.68 1.77
N TYR A 204 -7.58 -20.23 1.10
CA TYR A 204 -8.43 -21.28 1.68
C TYR A 204 -7.94 -22.73 1.50
N HIS A 205 -6.81 -22.97 0.82
CA HIS A 205 -6.32 -24.34 0.58
C HIS A 205 -5.18 -24.81 1.51
N SER A 206 -4.80 -24.02 2.52
CA SER A 206 -3.64 -24.36 3.37
C SER A 206 -3.84 -24.08 4.86
N LEU A 207 -5.02 -24.37 5.40
CA LEU A 207 -5.22 -24.55 6.85
C LEU A 207 -5.84 -25.92 7.12
#